data_AF-A0A1Y4AJM7-F1
#
_entry.id   AF-A0A1Y4AJM7-F1
#
_cell.length_a   1.000
_cell.length_b   1.000
_cell.length_c   1.000
_cell.angle_alpha   90.00
_cell.angle_beta   90.00
_cell.angle_gamma   90.00
#
_symmetry.space_group_name_H-M   'P 1'
#
loop_
_entity.id
_entity.type
_entity.pdbx_description
1 polymer ?
#
loop_
_entity_poly.entity_id
_entity_poly.type
_entity_poly.pdbx_seq_one_letter_code
_entity_poly.pdbx_strand_id
1 'polypeptide(L)' 'MKQETELPEELCADEAVCFIAYRHHVTPQQLLRHFLYGEASIPLEDNEVEILKGLSEQVREDKITNIKTR' A
#
# COMPACT_ATOMS: atom_id res chain seq x y z
N MET A 1 2.08 -3.43 23.90
CA MET A 1 1.29 -2.59 22.99
C MET A 1 1.91 -2.77 21.62
N LYS A 2 1.27 -3.57 20.76
CA LYS A 2 1.84 -3.91 19.45
C LYS A 2 1.67 -2.65 18.62
N GLN A 3 2.78 -2.03 18.25
CA GLN A 3 2.79 -0.88 17.37
C GLN A 3 2.17 -1.37 16.07
N GLU A 4 0.90 -1.03 15.86
CA GLU A 4 0.27 -1.12 14.57
C GLU A 4 1.13 -0.22 13.69
N THR A 5 1.99 -0.84 12.87
CA THR A 5 2.53 -0.18 11.68
C THR A 5 1.31 0.08 10.81
N GLU A 6 0.63 1.18 11.12
CA GLU A 6 -0.54 1.70 10.43
C GLU A 6 -0.07 2.02 9.02
N LEU A 7 -0.23 1.02 8.15
CA LEU A 7 -0.22 1.24 6.73
C LEU A 7 -1.15 2.41 6.44
N PRO A 8 -0.81 3.29 5.48
CA PRO A 8 -1.65 4.42 5.18
C PRO A 8 -3.06 3.91 4.88
N GLU A 9 -4.04 4.29 5.70
CA GLU A 9 -5.43 3.86 5.51
C GLU A 9 -5.93 4.26 4.13
N GLU A 10 -5.46 5.40 3.61
CA GLU A 10 -5.71 5.86 2.24
C GLU A 10 -5.26 4.83 1.20
N LEU A 11 -4.09 4.21 1.38
CA LEU A 11 -3.59 3.17 0.50
C LEU A 11 -4.38 1.86 0.68
N CYS A 12 -4.79 1.52 1.90
CA CYS A 12 -5.60 0.34 2.15
C CYS A 12 -7.03 0.46 1.59
N ALA A 13 -7.57 1.69 1.53
CA ALA A 13 -8.89 2.00 1.00
C ALA A 13 -8.90 2.25 -0.50
N ASP A 14 -7.73 2.32 -1.14
CA ASP A 14 -7.61 2.52 -2.58
C ASP A 14 -8.23 1.34 -3.35
N GLU A 15 -8.99 1.66 -4.40
CA GLU A 15 -9.73 0.68 -5.19
C GLU A 15 -8.80 -0.32 -5.89
N ALA A 16 -7.63 0.13 -6.37
CA ALA A 16 -6.68 -0.75 -7.05
C ALA A 16 -6.00 -1.69 -6.05
N VAL A 17 -5.66 -1.21 -4.84
CA VAL A 17 -5.14 -2.07 -3.76
C VAL A 17 -6.20 -3.09 -3.34
N CYS A 18 -7.45 -2.68 -3.17
CA CYS A 18 -8.55 -3.58 -2.84
C CYS A 18 -8.78 -4.62 -3.94
N PHE A 19 -8.71 -4.22 -5.21
CA PHE A 19 -8.86 -5.11 -6.36
C PHE A 19 -7.76 -6.17 -6.43
N ILE A 20 -6.50 -5.76 -6.27
CA ILE A 20 -5.34 -6.66 -6.25
C ILE A 20 -5.45 -7.61 -5.04
N ALA A 21 -5.77 -7.08 -3.86
CA ALA A 21 -5.92 -7.87 -2.64
C ALA A 21 -7.02 -8.92 -2.78
N TYR A 22 -8.16 -8.54 -3.37
CA TYR A 22 -9.25 -9.45 -3.69
C TYR A 22 -8.82 -10.56 -4.65
N ARG A 23 -8.04 -10.22 -5.69
CA ARG A 23 -7.51 -11.19 -6.66
C ARG A 23 -6.60 -12.24 -6.01
N HIS A 24 -5.84 -11.83 -4.99
CA HIS A 24 -4.94 -12.69 -4.22
C HIS A 24 -5.59 -13.31 -2.97
N HIS A 25 -6.89 -13.08 -2.73
CA HIS A 25 -7.62 -13.53 -1.54
C HIS A 25 -6.99 -13.11 -0.21
N VAL A 26 -6.36 -11.93 -0.19
CA VAL A 26 -5.75 -11.34 1.01
C VAL A 26 -6.45 -10.04 1.37
N THR A 27 -6.21 -9.53 2.58
CA THR A 27 -6.66 -8.18 2.91
C THR A 27 -5.72 -7.13 2.28
N PRO A 28 -6.22 -5.92 1.96
CA PRO A 28 -5.37 -4.81 1.49
C PRO A 28 -4.18 -4.55 2.42
N GLN A 29 -4.40 -4.66 3.73
CA GLN A 29 -3.35 -4.53 4.74
C GLN A 29 -2.28 -5.63 4.62
N GLN A 30 -2.67 -6.88 4.39
CA GLN A 30 -1.73 -7.98 4.19
C GLN A 30 -0.94 -7.81 2.89
N LEU A 31 -1.61 -7.40 1.81
CA LEU A 31 -0.99 -7.10 0.53
C LEU A 31 0.09 -6.02 0.68
N LEU A 32 -0.24 -4.91 1.33
CA LEU A 32 0.70 -3.81 1.53
C LEU A 32 1.79 -4.15 2.54
N ARG A 33 1.51 -4.93 3.59
CA ARG A 33 2.55 -5.43 4.48
C ARG A 33 3.54 -6.29 3.74
N HIS A 34 3.04 -7.15 2.86
CA HIS A 34 3.89 -7.95 2.01
C HIS A 34 4.71 -7.10 1.05
N PHE A 35 4.10 -6.11 0.39
CA PHE A 35 4.79 -5.23 -0.55
C PHE A 35 5.86 -4.36 0.12
N LEU A 36 5.56 -3.77 1.28
CA LEU A 36 6.46 -2.83 1.96
C LEU A 36 7.50 -3.51 2.85
N TYR A 37 7.13 -4.60 3.53
CA TYR A 37 7.99 -5.27 4.51
C TYR A 37 8.48 -6.64 4.05
N GLY A 38 8.01 -7.16 2.91
CA GLY A 38 8.40 -8.48 2.41
C GLY A 38 7.89 -9.64 3.28
N GLU A 39 6.82 -9.44 4.05
CA GLU A 39 6.42 -10.35 5.15
C GLU A 39 5.78 -11.67 4.67
N ALA A 40 5.11 -11.67 3.52
CA ALA A 40 4.54 -12.87 2.88
C ALA A 40 5.30 -13.26 1.60
N SER A 41 4.75 -14.17 0.79
CA SER A 41 5.21 -14.44 -0.59
C SER A 41 3.98 -14.46 -1.48
N ILE A 42 3.48 -13.27 -1.83
CA ILE A 42 2.34 -13.10 -2.74
C ILE A 42 2.94 -12.96 -4.14
N PRO A 43 2.58 -13.84 -5.08
CA PRO A 43 3.07 -13.75 -6.45
C PRO A 43 2.35 -12.60 -7.18
N LEU A 44 2.81 -11.38 -6.97
CA LEU A 44 2.30 -10.20 -7.68
C LEU A 44 2.84 -10.19 -9.11
N GLU A 45 1.98 -9.84 -10.06
CA GLU A 45 2.37 -9.61 -11.44
C GLU A 45 3.06 -8.24 -11.59
N ASP A 46 3.89 -8.07 -12.62
CA ASP A 46 4.65 -6.83 -12.86
C ASP A 46 3.74 -5.59 -12.93
N ASN A 47 2.55 -5.73 -13.54
CA ASN A 47 1.56 -4.65 -13.60
C ASN A 47 0.99 -4.31 -12.22
N GLU A 48 0.80 -5.28 -11.34
CA GLU A 48 0.29 -5.04 -9.98
C GLU A 48 1.36 -4.37 -9.12
N VAL A 49 2.61 -4.82 -9.26
CA VAL A 49 3.77 -4.21 -8.61
C VAL A 49 3.90 -2.75 -9.04
N GLU A 50 3.78 -2.44 -10.34
CA GLU A 50 3.88 -1.07 -10.85
C GLU A 50 2.79 -0.16 -10.28
N ILE A 51 1.54 -0.66 -10.22
CA ILE A 51 0.40 0.06 -9.61
C ILE A 51 0.68 0.34 -8.12
N LEU A 52 1.04 -0.68 -7.34
CA LEU A 52 1.32 -0.54 -5.91
C LEU A 52 2.48 0.43 -5.65
N LYS A 53 3.49 0.40 -6.52
CA LYS A 53 4.64 1.31 -6.45
C LYS A 53 4.22 2.75 -6.69
N GLY A 54 3.42 3.00 -7.74
CA GLY A 54 2.86 4.33 -8.03
C GLY A 54 2.04 4.89 -6.87
N LEU A 55 1.13 4.07 -6.31
CA LEU A 55 0.32 4.48 -5.16
C LEU A 55 1.18 4.74 -3.91
N SER A 56 2.18 3.90 -3.65
CA SER A 56 3.08 4.07 -2.51
C SER A 56 3.94 5.34 -2.60
N GLU A 57 4.28 5.76 -3.83
CA GLU A 57 5.02 6.98 -4.09
C GLU A 57 4.14 8.22 -3.90
N GLN A 58 2.87 8.15 -4.34
CA GLN A 58 1.90 9.22 -4.17
C GLN A 58 1.65 9.56 -2.70
N VAL A 59 1.45 8.55 -1.84
CA VAL A 59 1.28 8.77 -0.39
C VAL A 59 2.54 9.33 0.29
N ARG A 60 3.74 9.08 -0.27
CA ARG A 60 4.98 9.70 0.22
C ARG A 60 5.07 11.17 -0.18
N GLU A 61 4.56 11.55 -1.34
CA GLU A 61 4.48 12.95 -1.79
C GLU A 61 3.42 13.76 -1.05
N ASP A 62 2.27 13.17 -0.71
CA ASP A 62 1.23 13.85 0.08
C ASP A 62 1.70 14.24 1.49
N LYS A 63 2.65 13.48 2.07
CA LYS A 63 3.33 13.88 3.33
C LYS A 63 4.29 15.06 3.15
N ILE A 64 4.81 15.30 1.95
CA ILE A 64 5.76 16.38 1.65
C ILE A 64 5.05 17.67 1.28
N THR A 65 3.83 17.61 0.71
CA THR A 65 3.08 18.82 0.34
C THR A 65 2.40 19.49 1.53
N ASN A 66 2.12 18.77 2.63
CA ASN A 66 1.52 19.36 3.84
C ASN A 66 2.48 20.22 4.69
N ILE A 67 3.77 20.32 4.35
CA ILE A 67 4.73 21.23 5.02
C ILE A 67 4.87 22.60 4.34
N LYS A 68 4.16 22.87 3.23
CA LYS A 68 4.23 24.17 2.54
C LYS A 68 2.91 24.94 2.62
N THR A 69 2.47 25.23 3.84
CA THR A 69 1.55 26.36 4.07
C THR A 69 2.10 27.20 5.22
N ARG A 70 2.95 28.17 4.89
CA ARG A 70 3.03 29.50 5.49
C ARG A 70 3.99 30.40 4.72
#